data_AF-A0A4P2QQ39-F1
#
_entry.id   AF-A0A4P2QQ39-F1
#
_cell.length_a   1.000
_cell.length_b   1.000
_cell.length_c   1.000
_cell.angle_alpha   90.00
_cell.angle_beta   90.00
_cell.angle_gamma   90.00
#
_symmetry.space_group_name_H-M   'P 1'
#
loop_
_entity.id
_entity.type
_entity.pdbx_description
1 polymer ?
#
loop_
_entity_poly.entity_id
_entity_poly.type
_entity_poly.pdbx_seq_one_letter_code
_entity_poly.pdbx_strand_id
1 'polypeptide(L)'
;MCRAALTGLALGAAGCGGAARDEAGTPGGAGSAREVSIAAAAAELEAMSGAVLEGREATFRDILADTIAKDAYLCLPAPRDVFHGEAPEGERRIAGMMPHYGLFFGPMSYLVRRRGGAWEVEVRIAVEPPAGAGARLELPDCGLAGALGGAIACRGTPYARSGSTDACPGSGEFSTRATPAAIRALLARWSTEVEGYWNRDARAFGLPVRYDFDFVLGDDARGGALRVDLAVPLSPTCGRTPYFSAMRAGWSLPVLAHEVGHVLGLLDEYEALSGIVRCYPKTPFPGAEISRMGLSMREQTLLLPVHHYLVLRRFFCRAPASMDPYAGAIR
;
A
#
# COMPACT_ATOMS: atom_id res chain seq x y z
N MET A 1 39.13 -13.47 62.86
CA MET A 1 40.51 -12.92 62.79
C MET A 1 41.07 -13.19 61.40
N CYS A 2 41.81 -12.22 60.86
CA CYS A 2 42.60 -12.22 59.62
C CYS A 2 41.90 -12.24 58.25
N ARG A 3 41.78 -11.03 57.70
CA ARG A 3 41.90 -10.69 56.27
C ARG A 3 43.30 -11.01 55.74
N ALA A 4 43.40 -11.36 54.45
CA ALA A 4 44.30 -10.79 53.42
C ALA A 4 44.38 -11.76 52.23
N ALA A 5 44.68 -11.42 50.98
CA ALA A 5 44.58 -10.23 50.14
C ALA A 5 45.38 -10.58 48.86
N LEU A 6 44.82 -10.24 47.70
CA LEU A 6 45.49 -9.81 46.46
C LEU A 6 46.68 -10.60 45.87
N THR A 7 46.49 -11.08 44.63
CA THR A 7 47.11 -10.59 43.38
C THR A 7 46.49 -11.42 42.22
N GLY A 8 46.07 -10.91 41.08
CA GLY A 8 46.46 -9.73 40.33
C GLY A 8 47.03 -10.20 38.99
N LEU A 9 46.21 -10.26 37.94
CA LEU A 9 46.68 -10.26 36.55
C LEU A 9 45.60 -9.65 35.66
N ALA A 10 45.77 -8.35 35.45
CA ALA A 10 45.19 -7.61 34.36
C ALA A 10 46.01 -7.90 33.09
N LEU A 11 45.32 -8.15 31.98
CA LEU A 11 45.82 -7.92 30.63
C LEU A 11 44.65 -7.30 29.85
N GLY A 12 44.74 -5.98 29.68
CA GLY A 12 44.00 -5.26 28.67
C GLY A 12 44.84 -5.15 27.39
N ALA A 13 44.15 -5.15 26.25
CA ALA A 13 44.47 -4.44 25.02
C ALA A 13 43.20 -4.52 24.15
N ALA A 14 42.49 -3.41 23.96
CA ALA A 14 42.50 -2.62 22.71
C ALA A 14 41.90 -3.43 21.53
N GLY A 15 40.71 -3.14 21.02
CA GLY A 15 40.30 -1.87 20.42
C GLY A 15 39.72 -2.19 19.03
N CYS A 16 38.88 -1.30 18.49
CA CYS A 16 37.96 -1.47 17.34
C CYS A 16 36.62 -2.12 17.77
N GLY A 17 35.66 -1.39 18.34
CA GLY A 17 35.21 -0.10 17.82
C GLY A 17 34.51 -0.26 16.47
N GLY A 18 33.69 -1.30 16.30
CA GLY A 18 32.70 -1.36 15.23
C GLY A 18 31.54 -0.47 15.62
N ALA A 19 31.69 0.84 15.38
CA ALA A 19 30.61 1.79 15.46
C ALA A 19 29.39 1.23 14.71
N ALA A 20 28.22 1.30 15.34
CA ALA A 20 26.98 1.37 14.59
C ALA A 20 27.23 2.40 13.49
N ARG A 21 27.18 1.97 12.23
CA ARG A 21 27.16 2.90 11.13
C ARG A 21 25.89 3.71 11.34
N ASP A 22 26.06 4.91 11.88
CA ASP A 22 25.17 6.02 11.67
C ASP A 22 24.71 5.95 10.21
N GLU A 23 23.41 5.76 10.00
CA GLU A 23 22.78 6.07 8.73
C GLU A 23 22.97 7.57 8.51
N ALA A 24 24.12 7.92 7.97
CA ALA A 24 24.47 9.25 7.55
C ALA A 24 23.67 9.60 6.30
N GLY A 25 22.65 10.45 6.49
CA GLY A 25 21.99 11.27 5.46
C GLY A 25 20.48 11.01 5.39
N THR A 26 19.57 11.91 5.78
CA THR A 26 19.67 13.35 6.02
C THR A 26 18.45 13.82 6.83
N PRO A 27 18.60 14.67 7.86
CA PRO A 27 17.50 15.49 8.37
C PRO A 27 17.26 16.67 7.40
N GLY A 28 16.26 16.54 6.52
CA GLY A 28 15.85 17.62 5.63
C GLY A 28 14.88 17.12 4.57
N GLY A 29 13.73 17.77 4.43
CA GLY A 29 12.83 17.54 3.29
C GLY A 29 13.64 17.70 2.00
N ALA A 30 13.56 16.71 1.12
CA ALA A 30 14.31 16.64 -0.11
C ALA A 30 13.81 17.74 -1.07
N GLY A 31 14.41 18.95 -1.01
CA GLY A 31 14.01 20.12 -1.80
C GLY A 31 12.67 20.72 -1.34
N SER A 32 12.61 22.04 -1.12
CA SER A 32 11.34 22.70 -0.78
C SER A 32 10.49 22.83 -2.05
N ALA A 33 9.76 21.78 -2.41
CA ALA A 33 8.60 21.95 -3.28
C ALA A 33 7.70 23.02 -2.64
N ARG A 34 7.15 23.93 -3.44
CA ARG A 34 6.42 25.09 -2.93
C ARG A 34 5.19 24.61 -2.19
N GLU A 35 5.06 24.95 -0.91
CA GLU A 35 3.85 24.65 -0.16
C GLU A 35 2.67 25.49 -0.66
N VAL A 36 1.49 24.88 -0.69
CA VAL A 36 0.26 25.50 -1.17
C VAL A 36 -0.88 25.26 -0.19
N SER A 37 -2.00 25.95 -0.38
CA SER A 37 -3.23 25.64 0.36
C SER A 37 -3.88 24.37 -0.19
N ILE A 38 -4.72 23.71 0.62
CA ILE A 38 -5.53 22.55 0.17
C ILE A 38 -6.36 22.91 -1.06
N ALA A 39 -6.97 24.10 -1.10
CA ALA A 39 -7.75 24.57 -2.24
C ALA A 39 -6.91 24.70 -3.53
N ALA A 40 -5.68 25.18 -3.42
CA ALA A 40 -4.77 25.29 -4.57
C ALA A 40 -4.27 23.91 -5.03
N ALA A 41 -3.94 23.02 -4.10
CA ALA A 41 -3.59 21.63 -4.44
C ALA A 41 -4.76 20.90 -5.13
N ALA A 42 -5.98 21.04 -4.60
CA ALA A 42 -7.17 20.45 -5.19
C ALA A 42 -7.42 20.95 -6.62
N ALA A 43 -7.34 22.27 -6.85
CA ALA A 43 -7.53 22.83 -8.19
C ALA A 43 -6.51 22.30 -9.22
N GLU A 44 -5.25 22.09 -8.82
CA GLU A 44 -4.24 21.48 -9.70
C GLU A 44 -4.56 20.00 -9.98
N LEU A 45 -4.94 19.23 -8.96
CA LEU A 45 -5.29 17.81 -9.12
C LEU A 45 -6.58 17.61 -9.94
N GLU A 46 -7.54 18.52 -9.81
CA GLU A 46 -8.75 18.56 -10.63
C GLU A 46 -8.41 18.80 -12.11
N ALA A 47 -7.56 19.79 -12.38
CA ALA A 47 -7.10 20.08 -13.74
C ALA A 47 -6.35 18.89 -14.36
N MET A 48 -5.54 18.17 -13.56
CA MET A 48 -4.85 16.94 -14.00
C MET A 48 -5.80 15.78 -14.26
N SER A 49 -6.92 15.70 -13.53
CA SER A 49 -7.90 14.62 -13.68
C SER A 49 -8.82 14.83 -14.89
N GLY A 50 -9.00 16.07 -15.33
CA GLY A 50 -9.81 16.43 -16.49
C GLY A 50 -11.28 16.04 -16.34
N ALA A 51 -11.92 15.66 -17.45
CA ALA A 51 -13.36 15.37 -17.50
C ALA A 51 -13.80 14.18 -16.60
N VAL A 52 -12.86 13.35 -16.15
CA VAL A 52 -13.16 12.24 -15.23
C VAL A 52 -13.79 12.75 -13.92
N LEU A 53 -13.41 13.94 -13.46
CA LEU A 53 -13.91 14.55 -12.22
C LEU A 53 -15.13 15.46 -12.40
N GLU A 54 -15.62 15.66 -13.62
CA GLU A 54 -16.72 16.58 -13.88
C GLU A 54 -17.95 16.27 -13.01
N GLY A 55 -18.39 17.27 -12.24
CA GLY A 55 -19.53 17.18 -11.32
C GLY A 55 -19.25 16.47 -9.99
N ARG A 56 -17.99 16.14 -9.68
CA ARG A 56 -17.55 15.46 -8.44
C ARG A 56 -16.47 16.22 -7.67
N GLU A 57 -16.13 17.42 -8.12
CA GLU A 57 -15.00 18.22 -7.62
C GLU A 57 -15.09 18.46 -6.12
N ALA A 58 -16.29 18.79 -5.62
CA ALA A 58 -16.53 19.00 -4.19
C ALA A 58 -16.20 17.75 -3.36
N THR A 59 -16.66 16.57 -3.79
CA THR A 59 -16.36 15.28 -3.13
C THR A 59 -14.85 15.06 -3.05
N PHE A 60 -14.11 15.28 -4.14
CA PHE A 60 -12.66 15.02 -4.17
C PHE A 60 -11.85 16.05 -3.39
N ARG A 61 -12.34 17.29 -3.28
CA ARG A 61 -11.77 18.30 -2.36
C ARG A 61 -11.89 17.85 -0.90
N ASP A 62 -13.06 17.32 -0.51
CA ASP A 62 -13.30 16.85 0.85
C ASP A 62 -12.44 15.62 1.17
N ILE A 63 -12.33 14.67 0.24
CA ILE A 63 -11.41 13.51 0.35
C ILE A 63 -9.97 13.96 0.55
N LEU A 64 -9.48 14.90 -0.28
CA LEU A 64 -8.12 15.42 -0.14
C LEU A 64 -7.94 16.08 1.23
N ALA A 65 -8.86 16.95 1.63
CA ALA A 65 -8.77 17.67 2.90
C ALA A 65 -8.71 16.72 4.10
N ASP A 66 -9.62 15.74 4.15
CA ASP A 66 -9.67 14.74 5.22
C ASP A 66 -8.43 13.84 5.22
N THR A 67 -7.98 13.40 4.06
CA THR A 67 -6.78 12.55 3.95
C THR A 67 -5.53 13.29 4.42
N ILE A 68 -5.37 14.58 4.04
CA ILE A 68 -4.27 15.41 4.53
C ILE A 68 -4.37 15.61 6.05
N ALA A 69 -5.57 15.83 6.60
CA ALA A 69 -5.76 16.01 8.03
C ALA A 69 -5.42 14.76 8.87
N LYS A 70 -5.58 13.56 8.29
CA LYS A 70 -5.30 12.27 8.95
C LYS A 70 -3.88 11.73 8.69
N ASP A 71 -3.12 12.37 7.80
CA ASP A 71 -1.78 11.92 7.44
C ASP A 71 -0.71 12.54 8.34
N ALA A 72 0.13 11.69 8.93
CA ALA A 72 1.20 12.13 9.82
C ALA A 72 2.33 12.90 9.09
N TYR A 73 2.37 12.86 7.75
CA TYR A 73 3.27 13.65 6.92
C TYR A 73 2.67 15.04 6.65
N LEU A 74 3.09 16.03 7.45
CA LEU A 74 2.42 17.32 7.64
C LEU A 74 2.61 18.39 6.54
N CYS A 75 3.29 18.09 5.42
CA CYS A 75 3.55 19.09 4.38
C CYS A 75 2.58 18.96 3.20
N LEU A 76 2.40 20.07 2.46
CA LEU A 76 1.51 20.13 1.29
C LEU A 76 2.19 20.82 0.08
N PRO A 77 3.15 20.13 -0.56
CA PRO A 77 3.83 20.65 -1.75
C PRO A 77 2.86 20.74 -2.93
N ALA A 78 3.07 21.70 -3.84
CA ALA A 78 2.25 21.84 -5.03
C ALA A 78 2.26 20.54 -5.87
N PRO A 79 1.09 20.02 -6.30
CA PRO A 79 1.03 18.82 -7.14
C PRO A 79 1.92 18.88 -8.39
N ARG A 80 1.96 20.03 -9.07
CA ARG A 80 2.86 20.22 -10.22
C ARG A 80 4.34 20.01 -9.88
N ASP A 81 4.76 20.44 -8.68
CA ASP A 81 6.16 20.34 -8.24
C ASP A 81 6.48 18.90 -7.83
N VAL A 82 5.53 18.20 -7.22
CA VAL A 82 5.64 16.78 -6.89
C VAL A 82 5.82 15.94 -8.15
N PHE A 83 4.95 16.12 -9.15
CA PHE A 83 5.00 15.30 -10.36
C PHE A 83 6.09 15.76 -11.33
N HIS A 84 6.20 17.06 -11.61
CA HIS A 84 7.00 17.59 -12.72
C HIS A 84 8.05 18.62 -12.30
N GLY A 85 8.16 18.96 -11.02
CA GLY A 85 9.15 19.91 -10.53
C GLY A 85 10.55 19.29 -10.42
N GLU A 86 11.54 20.13 -10.09
CA GLU A 86 12.96 19.77 -9.91
C GLU A 86 13.23 19.12 -8.54
N ALA A 87 12.52 18.03 -8.21
CA ALA A 87 12.82 17.30 -6.98
C ALA A 87 14.19 16.60 -7.10
N PRO A 88 14.95 16.50 -5.99
CA PRO A 88 16.25 15.85 -6.04
C PRO A 88 16.13 14.36 -6.38
N GLU A 89 17.07 13.88 -7.17
CA GLU A 89 17.30 12.47 -7.42
C GLU A 89 17.65 11.75 -6.11
N GLY A 90 17.26 10.48 -5.97
CA GLY A 90 17.59 9.71 -4.78
C GLY A 90 16.55 8.66 -4.43
N GLU A 91 16.70 8.09 -3.24
CA GLU A 91 15.85 7.06 -2.69
C GLU A 91 15.44 7.43 -1.27
N ARG A 92 14.18 7.18 -0.92
CA ARG A 92 13.67 7.38 0.42
C ARG A 92 12.65 6.31 0.77
N ARG A 93 12.85 5.66 1.92
CA ARG A 93 11.83 4.81 2.53
C ARG A 93 10.77 5.69 3.19
N ILE A 94 9.51 5.47 2.83
CA ILE A 94 8.36 6.07 3.49
C ILE A 94 7.79 5.02 4.44
N ALA A 95 7.69 5.38 5.71
CA ALA A 95 7.13 4.52 6.74
C ALA A 95 6.20 5.31 7.66
N GLY A 96 5.14 4.68 8.13
CA GLY A 96 4.19 5.29 9.06
C GLY A 96 3.17 4.28 9.54
N MET A 97 2.13 4.78 10.17
CA MET A 97 0.90 4.04 10.38
C MET A 97 -0.27 4.83 9.81
N MET A 98 -1.25 4.11 9.28
CA MET A 98 -2.42 4.69 8.66
C MET A 98 -3.68 4.22 9.40
N PRO A 99 -4.59 5.11 9.80
CA PRO A 99 -5.88 4.69 10.33
C PRO A 99 -6.66 3.92 9.27
N HIS A 100 -7.46 2.96 9.72
CA HIS A 100 -8.37 2.17 8.91
C HIS A 100 -9.63 1.93 9.73
N TYR A 101 -10.77 2.25 9.15
CA TYR A 101 -12.08 2.36 9.82
C TYR A 101 -12.06 3.25 11.07
N GLY A 102 -11.18 4.26 11.09
CA GLY A 102 -11.03 5.24 12.18
C GLY A 102 -10.51 4.67 13.51
N LEU A 103 -10.27 3.36 13.63
CA LEU A 103 -9.92 2.71 14.89
C LEU A 103 -8.88 1.59 14.78
N PHE A 104 -8.62 1.06 13.59
CA PHE A 104 -7.52 0.15 13.35
C PHE A 104 -6.33 0.91 12.78
N PHE A 105 -5.12 0.54 13.18
CA PHE A 105 -3.91 1.19 12.66
C PHE A 105 -3.03 0.14 12.02
N GLY A 106 -2.86 0.24 10.71
CA GLY A 106 -2.00 -0.65 9.93
C GLY A 106 -0.66 0.01 9.60
N PRO A 107 0.43 -0.78 9.46
CA PRO A 107 1.71 -0.26 9.02
C PRO A 107 1.66 0.15 7.54
N MET A 108 2.17 1.35 7.26
CA MET A 108 2.49 1.84 5.92
C MET A 108 4.00 1.74 5.74
N SER A 109 4.48 1.05 4.70
CA SER A 109 5.91 1.03 4.33
C SER A 109 6.03 0.85 2.83
N TYR A 110 6.87 1.68 2.20
CA TYR A 110 7.23 1.55 0.79
C TYR A 110 8.50 2.34 0.51
N LEU A 111 9.06 2.14 -0.68
CA LEU A 111 10.24 2.85 -1.14
C LEU A 111 9.87 3.75 -2.30
N VAL A 112 10.33 5.00 -2.25
CA VAL A 112 10.19 5.94 -3.34
C VAL A 112 11.59 6.28 -3.85
N ARG A 113 11.77 6.16 -5.15
CA ARG A 113 12.99 6.59 -5.85
C ARG A 113 12.65 7.63 -6.88
N ARG A 114 13.58 8.55 -7.08
CA ARG A 114 13.59 9.45 -8.23
C ARG A 114 14.87 9.21 -9.02
N ARG A 115 14.70 8.87 -10.30
CA ARG A 115 15.77 8.54 -11.25
C ARG A 115 15.47 9.14 -12.62
N GLY A 116 16.34 10.03 -13.08
CA GLY A 116 16.22 10.67 -14.40
C GLY A 116 14.92 11.47 -14.55
N GLY A 117 14.48 12.16 -13.49
CA GLY A 117 13.24 12.93 -13.48
C GLY A 117 11.95 12.11 -13.38
N ALA A 118 12.03 10.78 -13.31
CA ALA A 118 10.88 9.90 -13.13
C ALA A 118 10.85 9.31 -11.71
N TRP A 119 9.63 9.08 -11.20
CA TRP A 119 9.39 8.42 -9.93
C TRP A 119 9.24 6.91 -10.09
N GLU A 120 9.74 6.19 -9.12
CA GLU A 120 9.52 4.75 -8.95
C GLU A 120 9.05 4.50 -7.52
N VAL A 121 7.94 3.78 -7.36
CA VAL A 121 7.37 3.39 -6.07
C VAL A 121 7.39 1.88 -5.97
N GLU A 122 8.17 1.35 -5.01
CA GLU A 122 8.35 -0.08 -4.80
C GLU A 122 7.66 -0.54 -3.51
N VAL A 123 6.88 -1.61 -3.61
CA VAL A 123 6.30 -2.34 -2.47
C VAL A 123 6.58 -3.82 -2.62
N ARG A 124 7.17 -4.44 -1.60
CA ARG A 124 7.31 -5.90 -1.53
C ARG A 124 6.54 -6.48 -0.35
N ILE A 125 5.57 -7.33 -0.64
CA ILE A 125 4.69 -7.97 0.35
C ILE A 125 5.07 -9.45 0.46
N ALA A 126 5.55 -9.84 1.63
CA ALA A 126 5.78 -11.24 1.97
C ALA A 126 4.47 -11.88 2.43
N VAL A 127 4.11 -12.98 1.79
CA VAL A 127 2.87 -13.71 2.04
C VAL A 127 3.20 -15.08 2.63
N GLU A 128 2.73 -15.32 3.85
CA GLU A 128 2.89 -16.60 4.53
C GLU A 128 1.78 -17.58 4.09
N PRO A 129 2.11 -18.82 3.68
CA PRO A 129 1.11 -19.82 3.29
C PRO A 129 0.04 -20.09 4.36
N PRO A 130 -1.17 -20.51 3.98
CA PRO A 130 -2.21 -20.88 4.95
C PRO A 130 -1.76 -22.08 5.79
N ALA A 131 -2.08 -22.05 7.09
CA ALA A 131 -1.83 -23.18 7.98
C ALA A 131 -2.74 -24.37 7.64
N GLY A 132 -2.16 -25.58 7.62
CA GLY A 132 -2.90 -26.83 7.44
C GLY A 132 -2.62 -27.54 6.12
N ALA A 133 -2.22 -28.81 6.21
CA ALA A 133 -2.01 -29.66 5.04
C ALA A 133 -3.34 -29.84 4.26
N GLY A 134 -3.30 -29.62 2.94
CA GLY A 134 -4.45 -29.86 2.06
C GLY A 134 -5.48 -28.74 2.00
N ALA A 135 -5.19 -27.55 2.54
CA ALA A 135 -6.04 -26.37 2.37
C ALA A 135 -6.35 -26.11 0.88
N ARG A 136 -7.55 -25.61 0.60
CA ARG A 136 -7.94 -25.14 -0.75
C ARG A 136 -7.87 -23.63 -0.78
N LEU A 137 -7.33 -23.07 -1.86
CA LEU A 137 -7.45 -21.65 -2.16
C LEU A 137 -8.72 -21.45 -2.97
N GLU A 138 -9.61 -20.60 -2.46
CA GLU A 138 -10.64 -19.92 -3.24
C GLU A 138 -9.96 -18.81 -4.05
N LEU A 139 -10.32 -18.70 -5.33
CA LEU A 139 -9.70 -17.80 -6.30
C LEU A 139 -10.76 -16.84 -6.88
N PRO A 140 -10.36 -15.69 -7.45
CA PRO A 140 -11.34 -14.75 -8.01
C PRO A 140 -11.90 -15.20 -9.37
N ASP A 141 -11.18 -16.08 -10.07
CA ASP A 141 -11.48 -16.52 -11.43
C ASP A 141 -10.60 -17.73 -11.84
N CYS A 142 -10.60 -18.04 -13.14
CA CYS A 142 -9.86 -19.14 -13.75
C CYS A 142 -8.47 -18.79 -14.30
N GLY A 143 -7.96 -17.57 -14.09
CA GLY A 143 -6.75 -17.06 -14.72
C GLY A 143 -5.47 -17.86 -14.39
N LEU A 144 -5.49 -18.67 -13.33
CA LEU A 144 -4.38 -19.57 -12.99
C LEU A 144 -4.42 -20.93 -13.70
N ALA A 145 -5.46 -21.24 -14.48
CA ALA A 145 -5.63 -22.56 -15.10
C ALA A 145 -4.42 -22.97 -15.97
N GLY A 146 -3.88 -22.05 -16.76
CA GLY A 146 -2.70 -22.31 -17.60
C GLY A 146 -1.44 -22.56 -16.78
N ALA A 147 -1.18 -21.74 -15.75
CA ALA A 147 0.00 -21.87 -14.88
C ALA A 147 -0.02 -23.14 -14.03
N LEU A 148 -1.21 -23.70 -13.77
CA LEU A 148 -1.40 -24.88 -12.92
C LEU A 148 -1.75 -26.16 -13.71
N GLY A 149 -1.59 -26.15 -15.04
CA GLY A 149 -1.87 -27.32 -15.87
C GLY A 149 -3.31 -27.85 -15.75
N GLY A 150 -4.27 -26.96 -15.50
CA GLY A 150 -5.69 -27.32 -15.36
C GLY A 150 -6.10 -27.88 -14.00
N ALA A 151 -5.21 -27.92 -12.99
CA ALA A 151 -5.52 -28.39 -11.63
C ALA A 151 -6.34 -27.35 -10.80
N ILE A 152 -7.43 -26.85 -11.37
CA ILE A 152 -8.30 -25.83 -10.81
C ILE A 152 -9.77 -26.21 -11.06
N ALA A 153 -10.61 -26.16 -10.02
CA ALA A 153 -12.05 -26.09 -10.20
C ALA A 153 -12.37 -24.69 -10.71
N CYS A 154 -12.97 -24.58 -11.90
CA CYS A 154 -13.20 -23.32 -12.57
C CYS A 154 -14.58 -23.37 -13.25
N ARG A 155 -15.58 -22.70 -12.64
CA ARG A 155 -16.92 -22.58 -13.21
C ARG A 155 -17.65 -21.32 -12.72
N GLY A 156 -18.52 -20.79 -13.57
CA GLY A 156 -19.30 -19.57 -13.27
C GLY A 156 -18.65 -18.30 -13.79
N THR A 157 -19.08 -17.16 -13.26
CA THR A 157 -18.64 -15.82 -13.67
C THR A 157 -17.54 -15.31 -12.74
N PRO A 158 -16.37 -14.88 -13.27
CA PRO A 158 -15.30 -14.24 -12.50
C PRO A 158 -15.83 -13.14 -11.56
N TYR A 159 -15.27 -13.02 -10.36
CA TYR A 159 -15.80 -12.10 -9.34
C TYR A 159 -15.84 -10.65 -9.82
N ALA A 160 -14.78 -10.20 -10.52
CA ALA A 160 -14.71 -8.86 -11.09
C ALA A 160 -15.75 -8.58 -12.20
N ARG A 161 -16.34 -9.63 -12.78
CA ARG A 161 -17.36 -9.55 -13.83
C ARG A 161 -18.77 -9.88 -13.34
N SER A 162 -18.94 -10.11 -12.03
CA SER A 162 -20.22 -10.48 -11.43
C SER A 162 -21.26 -9.35 -11.46
N GLY A 163 -20.83 -8.10 -11.61
CA GLY A 163 -21.68 -6.92 -11.47
C GLY A 163 -22.01 -6.57 -10.01
N SER A 164 -21.55 -7.36 -9.04
CA SER A 164 -21.72 -7.10 -7.61
C SER A 164 -20.62 -6.17 -7.06
N THR A 165 -20.93 -5.50 -5.94
CA THR A 165 -19.98 -4.77 -5.10
C THR A 165 -19.46 -5.63 -3.93
N ASP A 166 -19.85 -6.91 -3.88
CA ASP A 166 -19.37 -7.86 -2.88
C ASP A 166 -17.98 -8.39 -3.22
N ALA A 167 -17.15 -8.55 -2.19
CA ALA A 167 -15.85 -9.21 -2.31
C ALA A 167 -15.96 -10.71 -2.62
N CYS A 168 -17.11 -11.32 -2.31
CA CYS A 168 -17.44 -12.73 -2.54
C CYS A 168 -18.84 -12.84 -3.17
N PRO A 169 -18.98 -12.59 -4.48
CA PRO A 169 -20.30 -12.50 -5.08
C PRO A 169 -21.02 -13.86 -5.22
N GLY A 170 -20.36 -14.98 -4.89
CA GLY A 170 -20.93 -16.32 -5.08
C GLY A 170 -21.23 -16.64 -6.56
N SER A 171 -20.66 -15.89 -7.49
CA SER A 171 -20.95 -15.96 -8.93
C SER A 171 -20.30 -17.16 -9.63
N GLY A 172 -19.51 -17.95 -8.91
CA GLY A 172 -18.82 -19.11 -9.44
C GLY A 172 -18.06 -19.87 -8.36
N GLU A 173 -17.50 -21.01 -8.77
CA GLU A 173 -16.55 -21.77 -7.97
C GLU A 173 -15.20 -21.78 -8.70
N PHE A 174 -14.23 -21.12 -8.07
CA PHE A 174 -12.85 -21.07 -8.51
C PHE A 174 -11.98 -21.52 -7.35
N SER A 175 -11.36 -22.68 -7.46
CA SER A 175 -10.50 -23.16 -6.37
C SER A 175 -9.43 -24.14 -6.80
N THR A 176 -8.31 -24.11 -6.09
CA THR A 176 -7.20 -25.06 -6.27
C THR A 176 -6.66 -25.52 -4.93
N ARG A 177 -5.79 -26.53 -4.91
CA ARG A 177 -5.06 -26.92 -3.69
C ARG A 177 -4.00 -25.87 -3.38
N ALA A 178 -3.84 -25.51 -2.10
CA ALA A 178 -2.82 -24.59 -1.61
C ALA A 178 -1.42 -25.23 -1.61
N THR A 179 -0.92 -25.58 -2.80
CA THR A 179 0.46 -26.04 -2.97
C THR A 179 1.41 -24.85 -3.09
N PRO A 180 2.72 -25.00 -2.77
CA PRO A 180 3.69 -23.94 -2.98
C PRO A 180 3.72 -23.41 -4.42
N ALA A 181 3.54 -24.29 -5.41
CA ALA A 181 3.45 -23.89 -6.81
C ALA A 181 2.19 -23.05 -7.12
N ALA A 182 1.04 -23.44 -6.57
CA ALA A 182 -0.20 -22.68 -6.73
C ALA A 182 -0.12 -21.30 -6.07
N ILE A 183 0.47 -21.21 -4.88
CA ILE A 183 0.65 -19.93 -4.19
C ILE A 183 1.63 -19.06 -4.98
N ARG A 184 2.79 -19.58 -5.42
CA ARG A 184 3.72 -18.80 -6.26
C ARG A 184 3.06 -18.28 -7.54
N ALA A 185 2.26 -19.10 -8.22
CA ALA A 185 1.54 -18.68 -9.42
C ALA A 185 0.53 -17.56 -9.12
N LEU A 186 -0.20 -17.66 -7.99
CA LEU A 186 -1.11 -16.61 -7.53
C LEU A 186 -0.36 -15.30 -7.25
N LEU A 187 0.72 -15.35 -6.47
CA LEU A 187 1.50 -14.17 -6.09
C LEU A 187 2.19 -13.52 -7.31
N ALA A 188 2.71 -14.31 -8.25
CA ALA A 188 3.29 -13.78 -9.49
C ALA A 188 2.24 -13.06 -10.35
N ARG A 189 1.02 -13.62 -10.43
CA ARG A 189 -0.11 -12.98 -11.10
C ARG A 189 -0.49 -11.68 -10.40
N TRP A 190 -0.63 -11.70 -9.08
CA TRP A 190 -0.90 -10.51 -8.27
C TRP A 190 0.11 -9.39 -8.52
N SER A 191 1.40 -9.72 -8.52
CA SER A 191 2.49 -8.78 -8.81
C SER A 191 2.28 -8.12 -10.17
N THR A 192 2.09 -8.95 -11.21
CA THR A 192 1.93 -8.47 -12.59
C THR A 192 0.67 -7.63 -12.78
N GLU A 193 -0.47 -8.10 -12.28
CA GLU A 193 -1.76 -7.46 -12.54
C GLU A 193 -1.92 -6.16 -11.75
N VAL A 194 -1.53 -6.12 -10.48
CA VAL A 194 -1.68 -4.91 -9.66
C VAL A 194 -0.70 -3.83 -10.09
N GLU A 195 0.54 -4.21 -10.40
CA GLU A 195 1.52 -3.29 -10.98
C GLU A 195 0.97 -2.72 -12.30
N GLY A 196 0.52 -3.60 -13.20
CA GLY A 196 -0.05 -3.20 -14.48
C GLY A 196 -1.24 -2.25 -14.32
N TYR A 197 -2.06 -2.48 -13.30
CA TYR A 197 -3.22 -1.66 -12.97
C TYR A 197 -2.82 -0.23 -12.56
N TRP A 198 -1.94 -0.09 -11.56
CA TRP A 198 -1.47 1.22 -11.08
C TRP A 198 -0.71 1.99 -12.15
N ASN A 199 0.14 1.28 -12.91
CA ASN A 199 0.91 1.88 -14.00
C ASN A 199 0.04 2.30 -15.18
N ARG A 200 -1.06 1.59 -15.47
CA ARG A 200 -2.02 1.99 -16.50
C ARG A 200 -2.64 3.35 -16.17
N ASP A 201 -3.07 3.53 -14.92
CA ASP A 201 -3.78 4.75 -14.51
C ASP A 201 -2.81 5.94 -14.41
N ALA A 202 -1.61 5.74 -13.86
CA ALA A 202 -0.57 6.77 -13.87
C ALA A 202 -0.24 7.26 -15.30
N ARG A 203 -0.10 6.34 -16.25
CA ARG A 203 0.10 6.67 -17.67
C ARG A 203 -1.09 7.38 -18.30
N ALA A 204 -2.32 6.98 -17.96
CA ALA A 204 -3.53 7.60 -18.50
C ALA A 204 -3.62 9.09 -18.13
N PHE A 205 -3.07 9.48 -16.97
CA PHE A 205 -2.99 10.87 -16.53
C PHE A 205 -1.65 11.56 -16.86
N GLY A 206 -0.74 10.91 -17.60
CA GLY A 206 0.56 11.49 -17.98
C GLY A 206 1.51 11.73 -16.80
N LEU A 207 1.33 11.00 -15.69
CA LEU A 207 2.13 11.17 -14.48
C LEU A 207 3.49 10.45 -14.65
N PRO A 208 4.62 11.07 -14.29
CA PRO A 208 5.94 10.48 -14.45
C PRO A 208 6.28 9.54 -13.29
N VAL A 209 5.42 8.55 -13.05
CA VAL A 209 5.57 7.56 -11.98
C VAL A 209 5.38 6.15 -12.51
N ARG A 210 6.26 5.24 -12.08
CA ARG A 210 6.15 3.80 -12.24
C ARG A 210 6.02 3.14 -10.87
N TYR A 211 5.21 2.11 -10.80
CA TYR A 211 5.06 1.22 -9.66
C TYR A 211 5.78 -0.09 -9.95
N ASP A 212 6.35 -0.66 -8.89
CA ASP A 212 7.02 -1.96 -8.87
C ASP A 212 6.48 -2.71 -7.65
N PHE A 213 5.53 -3.63 -7.90
CA PHE A 213 4.86 -4.35 -6.83
C PHE A 213 5.15 -5.83 -6.91
N ASP A 214 5.60 -6.37 -5.79
CA ASP A 214 6.07 -7.74 -5.72
C ASP A 214 5.44 -8.45 -4.53
N PHE A 215 4.74 -9.55 -4.83
CA PHE A 215 4.19 -10.46 -3.84
C PHE A 215 5.04 -11.73 -3.86
N VAL A 216 5.65 -12.04 -2.72
CA VAL A 216 6.60 -13.14 -2.61
C VAL A 216 6.21 -14.05 -1.47
N LEU A 217 6.54 -15.34 -1.59
CA LEU A 217 6.41 -16.25 -0.45
C LEU A 217 7.36 -15.80 0.67
N GLY A 218 6.89 -15.87 1.92
CA GLY A 218 7.68 -15.49 3.09
C GLY A 218 9.04 -16.20 3.17
N ASP A 219 9.08 -17.51 2.89
CA ASP A 219 10.33 -18.27 2.86
C ASP A 219 11.26 -17.86 1.73
N ASP A 220 10.72 -17.55 0.54
CA ASP A 220 11.51 -17.11 -0.61
C ASP A 220 12.11 -15.71 -0.32
N ALA A 221 11.35 -14.83 0.33
CA ALA A 221 11.83 -13.52 0.76
C ALA A 221 12.95 -13.63 1.81
N ARG A 222 12.80 -14.52 2.79
CA ARG A 222 13.83 -14.80 3.81
C ARG A 222 15.10 -15.40 3.18
N GLY A 223 14.96 -16.41 2.33
CA GLY A 223 16.07 -17.08 1.66
C GLY A 223 16.85 -16.16 0.72
N GLY A 224 16.16 -15.23 0.06
CA GLY A 224 16.77 -14.22 -0.81
C GLY A 224 17.24 -12.94 -0.10
N ALA A 225 17.05 -12.83 1.22
CA ALA A 225 17.29 -11.60 1.99
C ALA A 225 16.63 -10.35 1.37
N LEU A 226 15.41 -10.50 0.85
CA LEU A 226 14.68 -9.42 0.20
C LEU A 226 14.19 -8.39 1.22
N ARG A 227 14.17 -7.10 0.82
CA ARG A 227 13.48 -6.04 1.56
C ARG A 227 11.98 -6.33 1.52
N VAL A 228 11.36 -6.45 2.69
CA VAL A 228 9.91 -6.65 2.85
C VAL A 228 9.30 -5.42 3.51
N ASP A 229 8.26 -4.88 2.89
CA ASP A 229 7.49 -3.74 3.40
C ASP A 229 6.34 -4.16 4.31
N LEU A 230 5.75 -5.32 4.02
CA LEU A 230 4.66 -5.90 4.78
C LEU A 230 4.77 -7.42 4.75
N ALA A 231 4.62 -8.07 5.90
CA ALA A 231 4.54 -9.52 6.01
C ALA A 231 3.17 -9.91 6.59
N VAL A 232 2.40 -10.72 5.86
CA VAL A 232 1.01 -11.04 6.20
C VAL A 232 0.67 -12.49 5.81
N PRO A 233 -0.24 -13.14 6.54
CA PRO A 233 -0.72 -14.47 6.16
C PRO A 233 -1.63 -14.43 4.92
N LEU A 234 -1.61 -15.53 4.16
CA LEU A 234 -2.58 -15.82 3.11
C LEU A 234 -3.80 -16.50 3.74
N SER A 235 -4.92 -15.78 3.75
CA SER A 235 -6.23 -16.39 4.00
C SER A 235 -6.68 -17.14 2.74
N PRO A 236 -7.08 -18.42 2.85
CA PRO A 236 -7.42 -19.25 1.70
C PRO A 236 -8.76 -18.90 1.05
N THR A 237 -9.59 -18.07 1.67
CA THR A 237 -10.95 -17.74 1.21
C THR A 237 -10.99 -16.42 0.45
N CYS A 238 -12.13 -16.11 -0.18
CA CYS A 238 -12.52 -14.75 -0.52
C CYS A 238 -12.94 -13.97 0.75
N GLY A 239 -13.25 -12.68 0.64
CA GLY A 239 -13.89 -11.90 1.71
C GLY A 239 -13.21 -10.56 1.93
N ARG A 240 -13.53 -9.90 3.04
CA ARG A 240 -12.82 -8.69 3.49
C ARG A 240 -12.03 -9.00 4.75
N THR A 241 -10.87 -8.38 4.84
CA THR A 241 -10.03 -8.34 6.03
C THR A 241 -9.16 -7.11 5.89
N PRO A 242 -8.76 -6.44 6.97
CA PRO A 242 -7.77 -5.37 6.87
C PRO A 242 -6.49 -5.87 6.21
N TYR A 243 -5.91 -5.07 5.30
CA TYR A 243 -4.71 -5.42 4.53
C TYR A 243 -3.53 -5.93 5.38
N PHE A 244 -3.37 -5.37 6.59
CA PHE A 244 -2.30 -5.71 7.52
C PHE A 244 -2.57 -6.96 8.36
N SER A 245 -3.80 -7.50 8.31
CA SER A 245 -4.19 -8.70 9.03
C SER A 245 -3.97 -9.96 8.19
N ALA A 246 -4.36 -9.93 6.91
CA ALA A 246 -4.14 -11.00 5.95
C ALA A 246 -4.37 -10.49 4.53
N MET A 247 -3.81 -11.19 3.54
CA MET A 247 -4.30 -11.11 2.16
C MET A 247 -5.16 -12.32 1.84
N ARG A 248 -6.18 -12.16 1.00
CA ARG A 248 -7.12 -13.24 0.68
C ARG A 248 -6.93 -13.74 -0.74
N ALA A 249 -6.81 -15.06 -0.90
CA ALA A 249 -6.58 -15.68 -2.20
C ALA A 249 -7.70 -15.38 -3.22
N GLY A 250 -8.95 -15.20 -2.73
CA GLY A 250 -10.11 -14.92 -3.54
C GLY A 250 -10.31 -13.43 -3.90
N TRP A 251 -9.36 -12.55 -3.60
CA TRP A 251 -9.46 -11.15 -3.99
C TRP A 251 -9.34 -10.96 -5.49
N SER A 252 -10.32 -10.24 -6.06
CA SER A 252 -10.24 -9.77 -7.43
C SER A 252 -9.22 -8.64 -7.56
N LEU A 253 -8.74 -8.39 -8.78
CA LEU A 253 -7.77 -7.33 -9.07
C LEU A 253 -8.19 -5.95 -8.51
N PRO A 254 -9.44 -5.49 -8.66
CA PRO A 254 -10.00 -4.35 -7.94
C PRO A 254 -9.68 -4.29 -6.45
N VAL A 255 -9.97 -5.36 -5.72
CA VAL A 255 -9.73 -5.40 -4.27
C VAL A 255 -8.24 -5.37 -4.01
N LEU A 256 -7.47 -6.19 -4.71
CA LEU A 256 -6.04 -6.29 -4.46
C LEU A 256 -5.31 -4.96 -4.72
N ALA A 257 -5.66 -4.23 -5.79
CA ALA A 257 -5.11 -2.90 -6.07
C ALA A 257 -5.49 -1.86 -5.01
N HIS A 258 -6.70 -1.98 -4.44
CA HIS A 258 -7.17 -1.17 -3.33
C HIS A 258 -6.40 -1.45 -2.04
N GLU A 259 -6.20 -2.72 -1.68
CA GLU A 259 -5.46 -3.10 -0.47
C GLU A 259 -3.97 -2.71 -0.56
N VAL A 260 -3.36 -2.77 -1.76
CA VAL A 260 -2.01 -2.18 -1.98
C VAL A 260 -2.01 -0.66 -1.78
N GLY A 261 -3.10 0.03 -2.13
CA GLY A 261 -3.28 1.44 -1.80
C GLY A 261 -3.16 1.72 -0.32
N HIS A 262 -3.69 0.85 0.54
CA HIS A 262 -3.52 0.98 1.99
C HIS A 262 -2.08 0.78 2.46
N VAL A 263 -1.31 -0.13 1.84
CA VAL A 263 0.13 -0.29 2.12
C VAL A 263 0.91 0.98 1.78
N LEU A 264 0.45 1.71 0.75
CA LEU A 264 0.95 3.03 0.35
C LEU A 264 0.36 4.18 1.19
N GLY A 265 -0.46 3.87 2.18
CA GLY A 265 -1.07 4.84 3.10
C GLY A 265 -2.20 5.65 2.50
N LEU A 266 -2.95 5.09 1.55
CA LEU A 266 -4.19 5.70 1.08
C LEU A 266 -5.35 5.23 1.95
N LEU A 267 -6.22 6.16 2.33
CA LEU A 267 -7.45 5.88 3.06
C LEU A 267 -8.57 5.48 2.10
N ASP A 268 -9.52 4.75 2.66
CA ASP A 268 -10.81 4.56 2.03
C ASP A 268 -11.53 5.91 1.93
N GLU A 269 -11.92 6.33 0.73
CA GLU A 269 -12.59 7.62 0.52
C GLU A 269 -13.96 7.67 1.22
N TYR A 270 -14.60 6.51 1.39
CA TYR A 270 -15.83 6.44 2.17
C TYR A 270 -15.58 6.65 3.66
N GLU A 271 -14.39 6.37 4.21
CA GLU A 271 -14.07 6.73 5.60
C GLU A 271 -14.04 8.25 5.78
N ALA A 272 -13.61 8.99 4.76
CA ALA A 272 -13.63 10.45 4.75
C ALA A 272 -15.06 11.00 4.71
N LEU A 273 -15.96 10.36 3.95
CA LEU A 273 -17.26 10.94 3.61
C LEU A 273 -18.45 10.34 4.38
N SER A 274 -18.29 9.19 5.04
CA SER A 274 -19.40 8.48 5.70
C SER A 274 -19.22 8.26 7.22
N GLY A 275 -18.10 8.67 7.82
CA GLY A 275 -17.94 8.75 9.28
C GLY A 275 -18.13 7.41 10.04
N ILE A 276 -17.76 6.28 9.43
CA ILE A 276 -17.95 4.91 9.98
C ILE A 276 -17.20 4.79 11.35
N VAL A 277 -17.80 4.42 12.51
CA VAL A 277 -18.78 3.33 12.82
C VAL A 277 -19.73 3.61 14.02
N ARG A 278 -20.95 3.03 13.97
CA ARG A 278 -21.34 1.81 14.73
C ARG A 278 -22.23 0.93 13.81
N CYS A 279 -21.76 -0.28 13.47
CA CYS A 279 -22.45 -1.37 12.78
C CYS A 279 -22.54 -1.40 11.22
N TYR A 280 -21.74 -0.60 10.50
CA TYR A 280 -21.13 -0.95 9.20
C TYR A 280 -22.03 -1.18 7.95
N PRO A 281 -22.54 -0.12 7.28
CA PRO A 281 -22.93 -0.20 5.88
C PRO A 281 -21.89 0.51 4.98
N LYS A 282 -21.43 -0.20 3.94
CA LYS A 282 -20.57 0.30 2.85
C LYS A 282 -21.39 1.15 1.88
N THR A 283 -21.97 2.25 2.34
CA THR A 283 -22.82 3.06 1.47
C THR A 283 -21.96 3.75 0.42
N PRO A 284 -22.20 3.53 -0.88
CA PRO A 284 -21.52 4.27 -1.93
C PRO A 284 -21.83 5.76 -1.76
N PHE A 285 -20.80 6.60 -1.75
CA PHE A 285 -20.94 8.06 -1.81
C PHE A 285 -20.82 8.54 -3.27
N PRO A 286 -21.30 9.75 -3.61
CA PRO A 286 -21.17 10.29 -4.96
C PRO A 286 -19.70 10.36 -5.41
N GLY A 287 -19.31 9.61 -6.46
CA GLY A 287 -17.93 9.54 -6.96
C GLY A 287 -17.21 8.23 -6.62
N ALA A 288 -17.74 7.41 -5.72
CA ALA A 288 -17.20 6.08 -5.42
C ALA A 288 -17.13 5.16 -6.65
N GLU A 289 -18.00 5.39 -7.64
CA GLU A 289 -18.07 4.60 -8.87
C GLU A 289 -16.91 4.84 -9.84
N ILE A 290 -16.16 5.94 -9.69
CA ILE A 290 -15.01 6.28 -10.55
C ILE A 290 -13.68 6.03 -9.86
N SER A 291 -13.61 6.08 -8.53
CA SER A 291 -12.38 5.90 -7.77
C SER A 291 -12.22 4.48 -7.25
N ARG A 292 -10.98 4.01 -7.25
CA ARG A 292 -10.61 2.74 -6.60
C ARG A 292 -10.61 2.84 -5.07
N MET A 293 -10.27 3.99 -4.51
CA MET A 293 -10.27 4.19 -3.05
C MET A 293 -11.69 4.43 -2.49
N GLY A 294 -12.66 4.75 -3.35
CA GLY A 294 -14.09 4.78 -3.00
C GLY A 294 -14.77 3.42 -2.87
N LEU A 295 -14.01 2.32 -3.00
CA LEU A 295 -14.48 0.93 -2.99
C LEU A 295 -15.46 0.59 -4.10
N SER A 296 -15.00 0.73 -5.34
CA SER A 296 -15.63 0.05 -6.47
C SER A 296 -14.97 -1.30 -6.72
N MET A 297 -15.79 -2.33 -6.96
CA MET A 297 -15.34 -3.68 -7.34
C MET A 297 -15.13 -3.84 -8.84
N ARG A 298 -15.29 -2.75 -9.61
CA ARG A 298 -15.27 -2.76 -11.08
C ARG A 298 -13.86 -2.50 -11.61
N GLU A 299 -13.38 -3.30 -12.56
CA GLU A 299 -12.03 -3.18 -13.15
C GLU A 299 -11.78 -1.91 -13.97
N GLN A 300 -12.82 -1.12 -14.25
CA GLN A 300 -12.70 0.15 -14.96
C GLN A 300 -12.51 1.37 -14.05
N THR A 301 -12.59 1.23 -12.73
CA THR A 301 -12.39 2.40 -11.85
C THR A 301 -10.92 2.76 -11.74
N LEU A 302 -10.65 4.03 -11.48
CA LEU A 302 -9.35 4.61 -11.69
C LEU A 302 -8.68 4.96 -10.36
N LEU A 303 -7.37 4.85 -10.35
CA LEU A 303 -6.53 5.62 -9.45
C LEU A 303 -6.33 7.01 -10.07
N LEU A 304 -7.03 7.98 -9.50
CA LEU A 304 -6.96 9.38 -9.88
C LEU A 304 -5.63 10.04 -9.45
N PRO A 305 -5.23 11.17 -10.07
CA PRO A 305 -4.03 11.94 -9.72
C PRO A 305 -3.84 12.22 -8.22
N VAL A 306 -4.93 12.45 -7.47
CA VAL A 306 -4.89 12.66 -6.02
C VAL A 306 -4.23 11.49 -5.27
N HIS A 307 -4.45 10.25 -5.69
CA HIS A 307 -3.86 9.07 -5.06
C HIS A 307 -2.35 9.04 -5.24
N HIS A 308 -1.89 9.25 -6.47
CA HIS A 308 -0.46 9.29 -6.79
C HIS A 308 0.24 10.44 -6.07
N TYR A 309 -0.43 11.60 -5.97
CA TYR A 309 0.06 12.76 -5.24
C TYR A 309 0.23 12.46 -3.75
N LEU A 310 -0.78 11.85 -3.11
CA LEU A 310 -0.73 11.50 -1.70
C LEU A 310 0.42 10.53 -1.37
N VAL A 311 0.76 9.62 -2.28
CA VAL A 311 1.93 8.73 -2.17
C VAL A 311 3.24 9.53 -2.30
N LEU A 312 3.42 10.26 -3.41
CA LEU A 312 4.71 10.89 -3.72
C LEU A 312 5.02 12.11 -2.86
N ARG A 313 4.01 12.87 -2.39
CA ARG A 313 4.24 14.07 -1.56
C ARG A 313 5.04 13.76 -0.30
N ARG A 314 4.93 12.52 0.24
CA ARG A 314 5.64 12.10 1.45
C ARG A 314 7.15 12.05 1.26
N PHE A 315 7.64 11.97 0.02
CA PHE A 315 9.05 12.11 -0.30
C PHE A 315 9.62 13.48 0.09
N PHE A 316 8.79 14.52 0.05
CA PHE A 316 9.17 15.90 0.40
C PHE A 316 8.93 16.20 1.88
N CYS A 317 7.92 15.58 2.48
CA CYS A 317 7.51 15.86 3.86
C CYS A 317 8.46 15.27 4.88
N ARG A 318 8.62 15.94 6.02
CA ARG A 318 9.34 15.37 7.16
C ARG A 318 8.64 14.09 7.64
N ALA A 319 9.41 13.05 7.93
CA ALA A 319 8.88 11.84 8.54
C ALA A 319 8.23 12.16 9.91
N PRO A 320 7.15 11.48 10.28
CA PRO A 320 6.54 11.67 11.59
C PRO A 320 7.54 11.34 12.71
N ALA A 321 7.47 12.08 13.81
CA ALA A 321 8.39 11.91 14.95
C ALA A 321 8.17 10.59 15.69
N SER A 322 7.03 9.94 15.49
CA SER A 322 6.67 8.67 16.09
C SER A 322 5.87 7.82 15.10
N MET A 323 6.06 6.51 15.22
CA MET A 323 5.24 5.49 14.57
C MET A 323 4.07 5.04 15.46
N ASP A 324 4.03 5.46 16.73
CA ASP A 324 2.94 5.20 17.67
C ASP A 324 1.78 6.19 17.40
N PRO A 325 0.55 5.72 17.11
CA PRO A 325 -0.54 6.59 16.70
C PRO A 325 -1.13 7.33 17.92
N TYR A 326 -0.73 6.95 19.14
CA TYR A 326 -1.18 7.53 20.41
C TYR A 326 -0.11 8.37 21.11
N ALA A 327 1.08 8.52 20.53
CA ALA A 327 2.19 9.27 21.15
C ALA A 327 1.84 10.73 21.50
N GLY A 328 0.81 11.30 20.86
CA GLY A 328 0.26 12.63 21.15
C GLY A 328 -1.06 12.64 21.94
N ALA A 329 -1.72 11.48 22.15
CA ALA A 329 -3.00 11.39 22.84
C ALA A 329 -2.86 11.30 24.38
N ILE A 330 -1.64 11.08 24.88
CA ILE A 330 -1.31 11.02 26.31
C ILE A 330 -0.48 12.25 26.71
N ARG A 331 -0.96 13.46 26.41
CA ARG A 331 -0.42 14.72 26.95
C ARG A 331 -1.50 15.53 27.63
#